data_AF-A0A223V8R5-F1
#
_entry.id   AF-A0A223V8R5-F1
#
_cell.length_a   1.000
_cell.length_b   1.000
_cell.length_c   1.000
_cell.angle_alpha   90.00
_cell.angle_beta   90.00
_cell.angle_gamma   90.00
#
_symmetry.space_group_name_H-M   'P 1'
#
loop_
_entity.id
_entity.type
_entity.pdbx_description
1 polymer ?
#
loop_
_entity_poly.entity_id
_entity_poly.type
_entity_poly.pdbx_seq_one_letter_code
_entity_poly.pdbx_strand_id
1 'polypeptide(L)'
;METEKILLRDKPKLEITLEENEFEIFNEEKQFKNVIFYENINSIELIEKKTNWFVTSLSFIVGFLFESVSGDLYKDSNKLILNHANDRIEVSLKHCDYEKTKLLVAKIKSKIYNK
;
A
#
# COMPACT_ATOMS: atom_id res chain seq x y z
N MET A 1 17.67 -4.47 15.53
CA MET A 1 17.08 -4.18 14.21
C MET A 1 16.23 -5.38 13.83
N GLU A 2 14.93 -5.29 14.04
CA GLU A 2 13.99 -6.35 13.66
C GLU A 2 13.51 -6.08 12.23
N THR A 3 13.96 -6.89 11.29
CA THR A 3 13.50 -6.87 9.90
C THR A 3 12.39 -7.91 9.75
N GLU A 4 11.20 -7.49 9.35
CA GLU A 4 10.07 -8.39 9.12
C GLU A 4 9.80 -8.51 7.61
N LYS A 5 9.91 -9.72 7.06
CA LYS A 5 9.60 -9.99 5.65
C LYS A 5 8.23 -10.62 5.52
N ILE A 6 7.36 -9.98 4.76
CA ILE A 6 5.98 -10.42 4.55
C ILE A 6 5.78 -10.69 3.06
N LEU A 7 5.62 -11.97 2.73
CA LEU A 7 5.27 -12.40 1.38
C LEU A 7 3.74 -12.29 1.17
N LEU A 8 3.33 -11.43 0.24
CA LEU A 8 1.92 -11.20 -0.10
C LEU A 8 1.44 -12.11 -1.24
N ARG A 9 2.32 -12.41 -2.19
CA ARG A 9 2.07 -13.30 -3.33
C ARG A 9 3.36 -13.98 -3.75
N ASP A 10 3.30 -15.29 -4.03
CA ASP A 10 4.48 -16.07 -4.43
C ASP A 10 4.82 -15.91 -5.91
N LYS A 11 3.81 -15.88 -6.80
CA LYS A 11 4.02 -15.76 -8.26
C LYS A 11 2.99 -14.87 -8.96
N PRO A 12 3.42 -13.83 -9.70
CA PRO A 12 4.74 -13.19 -9.61
C PRO A 12 4.98 -12.62 -8.20
N LYS A 13 6.21 -12.70 -7.70
CA LYS A 13 6.51 -12.40 -6.30
C LYS A 13 6.11 -10.96 -5.94
N LEU A 14 5.34 -10.81 -4.86
CA LEU A 14 5.08 -9.53 -4.19
C LEU A 14 5.45 -9.69 -2.71
N GLU A 15 6.47 -8.97 -2.28
CA GLU A 15 7.02 -9.04 -0.92
C GLU A 15 7.19 -7.62 -0.38
N ILE A 16 6.88 -7.47 0.90
CA ILE A 16 7.13 -6.22 1.63
C ILE A 16 8.05 -6.54 2.80
N THR A 17 9.16 -5.82 2.88
CA THR A 17 10.12 -5.93 3.97
C THR A 17 9.98 -4.70 4.86
N LEU A 18 9.57 -4.88 6.11
CA LEU A 18 9.47 -3.82 7.09
C LEU A 18 10.79 -3.72 7.87
N GLU A 19 11.30 -2.51 7.98
CA GLU A 19 12.44 -2.19 8.83
C GLU A 19 12.03 -1.19 9.93
N GLU A 20 13.02 -0.64 10.63
CA GLU A 20 12.78 0.30 11.73
C GLU A 20 12.18 1.62 11.23
N ASN A 21 12.82 2.24 10.22
CA ASN A 21 12.49 3.57 9.71
C ASN A 21 11.91 3.57 8.29
N GLU A 22 11.98 2.43 7.61
CA GLU A 22 11.59 2.30 6.21
C GLU A 22 10.93 0.95 5.95
N PHE A 23 10.35 0.81 4.76
CA PHE A 23 9.96 -0.47 4.22
C PHE A 23 10.25 -0.55 2.73
N GLU A 24 10.55 -1.75 2.27
CA GLU A 24 10.80 -2.06 0.87
C GLU A 24 9.59 -2.78 0.28
N ILE A 25 9.16 -2.36 -0.90
CA ILE A 25 8.20 -3.08 -1.73
C ILE A 25 8.94 -3.71 -2.90
N PHE A 26 8.91 -5.03 -3.01
CA PHE A 26 9.42 -5.77 -4.16
C PHE A 26 8.27 -6.42 -4.92
N ASN A 27 8.10 -6.05 -6.19
CA ASN A 27 7.11 -6.60 -7.11
C ASN A 27 7.78 -7.09 -8.39
N GLU A 28 7.87 -8.40 -8.53
CA GLU A 28 8.47 -9.07 -9.69
C GLU A 28 7.68 -8.82 -10.99
N GLU A 29 6.34 -8.73 -10.91
CA GLU A 29 5.47 -8.56 -12.09
C GLU A 29 5.78 -7.29 -12.88
N LYS A 30 6.12 -6.22 -12.14
CA LYS A 30 6.45 -4.91 -12.70
C LYS A 30 7.95 -4.62 -12.71
N GLN A 31 8.78 -5.58 -12.28
CA GLN A 31 10.21 -5.37 -12.01
C GLN A 31 10.47 -4.12 -11.15
N PHE A 32 9.63 -3.95 -10.13
CA PHE A 32 9.58 -2.75 -9.31
C PHE A 32 10.12 -3.06 -7.92
N LYS A 33 11.12 -2.31 -7.47
CA LYS A 33 11.65 -2.32 -6.12
C LYS A 33 11.75 -0.88 -5.63
N ASN A 34 11.10 -0.56 -4.52
CA ASN A 34 11.12 0.79 -3.98
C ASN A 34 11.23 0.78 -2.46
N VAL A 35 12.05 1.69 -1.93
CA VAL A 35 12.31 1.87 -0.49
C VAL A 35 11.59 3.13 -0.05
N ILE A 36 10.71 3.01 0.94
CA ILE A 36 9.88 4.10 1.42
C ILE A 36 10.16 4.33 2.90
N PHE A 37 10.56 5.55 3.24
CA PHE A 37 10.73 6.00 4.62
C PHE A 37 9.39 6.37 5.24
N TYR A 38 9.12 5.88 6.46
CA TYR A 38 7.83 6.13 7.15
C TYR A 38 7.54 7.61 7.36
N GLU A 39 8.58 8.41 7.58
CA GLU A 39 8.44 9.86 7.84
C GLU A 39 7.93 10.67 6.67
N ASN A 40 8.04 10.14 5.46
CA ASN A 40 7.69 10.83 4.23
C ASN A 40 6.35 10.33 3.65
N ILE A 41 5.65 9.45 4.38
CA ILE A 41 4.35 8.92 3.98
C ILE A 41 3.27 9.91 4.38
N ASN A 42 2.56 10.42 3.38
CA ASN A 42 1.41 11.30 3.60
C ASN A 42 0.16 10.46 3.87
N SER A 43 -0.06 9.39 3.10
CA SER A 43 -1.18 8.47 3.32
C SER A 43 -0.94 7.09 2.73
N ILE A 44 -1.65 6.10 3.30
CA ILE A 44 -1.66 4.71 2.83
C ILE A 44 -3.10 4.17 2.86
N GLU A 45 -3.55 3.68 1.71
CA GLU A 45 -4.93 3.25 1.46
C GLU A 45 -4.97 1.83 0.90
N LEU A 46 -5.88 1.02 1.45
CA LEU A 46 -6.16 -0.32 0.97
C LEU A 46 -7.54 -0.34 0.34
N ILE A 47 -7.59 -0.51 -0.98
CA ILE A 47 -8.85 -0.56 -1.73
C ILE A 47 -9.26 -2.02 -1.92
N GLU A 48 -10.39 -2.40 -1.32
CA GLU A 48 -11.06 -3.71 -1.52
C GLU A 48 -12.10 -3.62 -2.64
N LYS A 49 -12.12 -4.61 -3.53
CA LYS A 49 -13.26 -4.82 -4.43
C LYS A 49 -14.41 -5.44 -3.63
N LYS A 50 -15.43 -4.64 -3.30
CA LYS A 50 -16.78 -5.14 -3.04
C LYS A 50 -17.79 -4.42 -3.92
N THR A 51 -18.38 -5.18 -4.84
CA THR A 51 -19.71 -4.93 -5.41
C THR A 51 -20.64 -4.59 -4.25
N ASN A 52 -21.36 -3.47 -4.33
CA ASN A 52 -22.12 -2.80 -3.25
C ASN A 52 -21.28 -2.06 -2.18
N TRP A 53 -20.94 -0.81 -2.49
CA TRP A 53 -21.06 0.41 -1.66
C TRP A 53 -20.48 0.47 -0.21
N PHE A 54 -20.12 -0.62 0.45
CA PHE A 54 -19.40 -0.56 1.72
C PHE A 54 -17.91 -0.43 1.46
N VAL A 55 -17.53 0.76 1.01
CA VAL A 55 -16.16 1.25 1.07
C VAL A 55 -15.76 1.16 2.54
N THR A 56 -14.94 0.17 2.90
CA THR A 56 -14.21 0.22 4.17
C THR A 56 -13.08 1.21 3.95
N SER A 57 -13.45 2.50 3.85
CA SER A 57 -12.52 3.61 3.78
C SER A 57 -11.85 3.70 5.15
N LEU A 58 -10.76 2.95 5.32
CA LEU A 58 -9.75 3.27 6.32
C LEU A 58 -8.92 4.48 5.84
N SER A 59 -9.59 5.49 5.28
CA SER A 59 -9.04 6.76 4.79
C SER A 59 -9.15 7.75 5.94
N PHE A 60 -8.11 7.80 6.77
CA PHE A 60 -7.92 8.94 7.66
C PHE A 60 -6.96 9.89 6.97
N ILE A 61 -7.57 10.86 6.28
CA ILE A 61 -6.93 11.93 5.54
C ILE A 61 -6.35 12.91 6.56
N VAL A 62 -5.02 13.04 6.62
CA VAL A 62 -4.38 14.26 7.10
C VAL A 62 -4.10 15.08 5.84
N GLY A 63 -4.71 16.26 5.76
CA GLY A 63 -5.16 16.91 4.53
C GLY A 63 -4.16 17.00 3.37
N PHE A 64 -4.62 16.65 2.17
CA PHE A 64 -4.34 17.42 0.96
C PHE A 64 -5.30 17.06 -0.18
N LEU A 65 -5.90 18.09 -0.76
CA LEU A 65 -6.69 18.10 -2.00
C LEU A 65 -5.78 17.73 -3.18
N PHE A 66 -6.25 16.97 -4.17
CA PHE A 66 -6.02 17.28 -5.59
C PHE A 66 -6.98 16.52 -6.50
N GLU A 67 -7.87 17.31 -7.12
CA GLU A 67 -8.53 17.02 -8.39
C GLU A 67 -7.49 16.79 -9.48
N SER A 68 -7.50 15.61 -10.10
CA SER A 68 -7.16 15.36 -11.52
C SER A 68 -7.16 13.85 -11.75
N VAL A 69 -8.35 13.24 -11.71
CA VAL A 69 -8.53 11.88 -12.24
C VAL A 69 -8.85 12.03 -13.72
N SER A 70 -7.81 12.24 -14.52
CA SER A 70 -7.86 11.97 -15.95
C SER A 70 -8.14 10.48 -16.14
N GLY A 71 -9.20 10.20 -16.91
CA GLY A 71 -9.80 8.89 -17.04
C GLY A 71 -8.86 7.85 -17.65
N ASP A 72 -8.75 6.69 -16.97
CA ASP A 72 -8.76 5.36 -17.63
C ASP A 72 -8.70 4.15 -16.68
N LEU A 73 -8.74 4.32 -15.35
CA LEU A 73 -8.25 3.28 -14.43
C LEU A 73 -9.31 2.54 -13.60
N TYR A 74 -10.50 2.29 -14.17
CA TYR A 74 -11.39 1.23 -13.67
C TYR A 74 -10.91 -0.14 -14.17
N LYS A 75 -9.79 -0.62 -13.61
CA LYS A 75 -9.33 -2.00 -13.79
C LYS A 75 -9.34 -2.76 -12.47
N ASP A 76 -10.56 -2.99 -11.99
CA ASP A 76 -11.05 -4.24 -11.34
C ASP A 76 -10.07 -5.09 -10.50
N SER A 77 -9.38 -4.53 -9.50
CA SER A 77 -8.57 -5.35 -8.58
C SER A 77 -8.32 -4.66 -7.23
N ASN A 78 -8.10 -5.45 -6.17
CA ASN A 78 -7.63 -4.93 -4.88
C ASN A 78 -6.29 -4.19 -5.09
N LYS A 79 -6.11 -3.03 -4.46
CA LYS A 79 -4.91 -2.21 -4.62
C LYS A 79 -4.45 -1.64 -3.28
N LEU A 80 -3.14 -1.50 -3.13
CA LEU A 80 -2.51 -0.67 -2.12
C LEU A 80 -2.06 0.62 -2.79
N ILE A 81 -2.50 1.76 -2.26
CA ILE A 81 -2.10 3.08 -2.72
C ILE A 81 -1.31 3.73 -1.60
N LEU A 82 -0.14 4.24 -1.96
CA LEU A 82 0.76 4.93 -1.05
C LEU A 82 1.10 6.29 -1.65
N ASN A 83 0.85 7.35 -0.91
CA ASN A 83 1.28 8.68 -1.27
C ASN A 83 2.47 9.05 -0.39
N HIS A 84 3.62 9.31 -1.01
CA HIS A 84 4.88 9.65 -0.35
C HIS A 84 5.42 10.91 -1.01
N ALA A 85 5.68 11.95 -0.22
CA ALA A 85 6.08 13.27 -0.70
C ALA A 85 5.22 13.76 -1.89
N ASN A 86 5.73 13.67 -3.12
CA ASN A 86 5.07 14.07 -4.38
C ASN A 86 4.69 12.89 -5.29
N ASP A 87 4.99 11.65 -4.86
CA ASP A 87 4.81 10.45 -5.66
C ASP A 87 3.65 9.59 -5.13
N ARG A 88 2.90 9.02 -6.08
CA ARG A 88 1.83 8.06 -5.82
C ARG A 88 2.24 6.69 -6.33
N ILE A 89 2.39 5.75 -5.40
CA ILE A 89 2.75 4.36 -5.70
C ILE A 89 1.49 3.51 -5.63
N GLU A 90 1.12 2.90 -6.76
CA GLU A 90 0.00 1.96 -6.85
C GLU A 90 0.50 0.52 -7.02
N VAL A 91 0.24 -0.30 -6.00
CA VAL A 91 0.58 -1.72 -5.99
C VAL A 91 -0.71 -2.53 -6.18
N SER A 92 -0.76 -3.31 -7.25
CA SER A 92 -1.85 -4.27 -7.49
C SER A 92 -1.72 -5.44 -6.51
N LEU A 93 -2.82 -5.77 -5.82
CA LEU A 93 -2.92 -6.88 -4.88
C LEU A 93 -3.63 -8.09 -5.49
N LYS A 94 -3.62 -8.20 -6.82
CA LYS A 94 -4.26 -9.31 -7.53
C LYS A 94 -3.65 -10.65 -7.08
N HIS A 95 -4.51 -11.56 -6.61
CA HIS A 95 -4.13 -12.87 -6.04
C HIS A 95 -3.23 -12.79 -4.80
N CYS A 96 -3.22 -11.66 -4.08
CA CYS A 96 -2.52 -11.57 -2.80
C CYS A 96 -3.41 -12.07 -1.66
N ASP A 97 -2.77 -12.54 -0.59
CA ASP A 97 -3.44 -12.83 0.68
C ASP A 97 -3.93 -11.50 1.29
N TYR A 98 -5.23 -11.25 1.17
CA TYR A 98 -5.82 -9.97 1.51
C TYR A 98 -5.84 -9.70 3.02
N GLU A 99 -6.04 -10.73 3.83
CA GLU A 99 -5.99 -10.60 5.29
C GLU A 99 -4.56 -10.30 5.78
N LYS A 100 -3.54 -10.94 5.19
CA LYS A 100 -2.14 -10.54 5.45
C LYS A 100 -1.87 -9.11 5.01
N THR A 101 -2.44 -8.67 3.89
CA THR A 101 -2.28 -7.30 3.42
C THR A 101 -2.90 -6.29 4.39
N LYS A 102 -4.09 -6.57 4.94
CA LYS A 102 -4.71 -5.73 5.98
C LYS A 102 -3.82 -5.60 7.21
N LEU A 103 -3.31 -6.72 7.71
CA LEU A 103 -2.43 -6.74 8.89
C LEU A 103 -1.13 -5.96 8.62
N LEU A 104 -0.55 -6.12 7.44
CA LEU A 104 0.62 -5.35 7.01
C LEU A 104 0.34 -3.85 7.00
N VAL A 105 -0.77 -3.41 6.40
CA VAL A 105 -1.14 -1.99 6.34
C VAL A 105 -1.38 -1.44 7.74
N ALA A 106 -2.02 -2.21 8.63
CA ALA A 106 -2.19 -1.82 10.03
C ALA A 106 -0.84 -1.64 10.75
N LYS A 107 0.13 -2.54 10.52
CA LYS A 107 1.49 -2.42 11.06
C LYS A 107 2.20 -1.17 10.54
N ILE A 108 2.17 -0.91 9.23
CA ILE A 108 2.77 0.30 8.63
C ILE A 108 2.15 1.55 9.25
N LYS A 109 0.82 1.60 9.36
CA LYS A 109 0.13 2.72 10.02
C LYS A 109 0.57 2.91 11.47
N SER A 110 0.68 1.84 12.25
CA SER A 110 1.16 1.95 13.64
C SER A 110 2.55 2.59 13.73
N LYS A 111 3.44 2.36 12.76
CA LYS A 111 4.77 2.97 12.69
C LYS A 111 4.75 4.44 12.23
N ILE A 112 3.78 4.84 11.41
CA ILE A 112 3.58 6.24 11.00
C ILE A 112 3.02 7.07 12.16
N TYR A 113 2.06 6.53 12.92
CA TYR A 113 1.31 7.30 13.91
C TYR A 113 1.81 7.19 15.35
N ASN A 114 2.54 6.14 15.75
CA ASN A 114 3.20 6.07 17.07
C ASN A 114 4.56 6.78 17.10
N LYS A 115 4.77 7.76 16.19
CA LYS A 115 5.98 8.58 16.13
C LYS A 115 5.92 9.71 17.14
#